data_AF-A0A351SBC9-F1
#
_entry.id   AF-A0A351SBC9-F1
#
_cell.length_a   1.000
_cell.length_b   1.000
_cell.length_c   1.000
_cell.angle_alpha   90.00
_cell.angle_beta   90.00
_cell.angle_gamma   90.00
#
_symmetry.space_group_name_H-M   'P 1'
#
loop_
_entity.id
_entity.type
_entity.pdbx_description
1 polymer ?
#
loop_
_entity_poly.entity_id
_entity_poly.type
_entity_poly.pdbx_seq_one_letter_code
_entity_poly.pdbx_strand_id
1 'polypeptide(L)'
;MLQKGIIRSILEHDKGGKILITLLLVAAVIVPVLNLLLPETSPFHLSAYNVTLWGKYLCYGLLALAVDLVWGYLGILSLGHGAFFALGGYVMGM
;
A
#
# COMPACT_ATOMS: atom_id res chain seq x y z
N MET A 1 24.96 24.89 -8.78
CA MET A 1 25.36 23.54 -8.31
C MET A 1 24.68 23.30 -6.97
N LEU A 2 23.38 23.01 -6.99
CA LEU A 2 22.58 22.84 -5.78
C LEU A 2 22.59 21.36 -5.40
N GLN A 3 23.03 21.09 -4.17
CA GLN A 3 22.99 19.81 -3.50
C GLN A 3 21.54 19.27 -3.57
N LYS A 4 21.23 18.41 -4.56
CA LYS A 4 19.94 17.74 -4.67
C LYS A 4 19.75 16.94 -3.37
N GLY A 5 18.77 17.31 -2.55
CA GLY A 5 18.48 16.61 -1.31
C GLY A 5 18.29 15.12 -1.56
N ILE A 6 18.86 14.28 -0.69
CA ILE A 6 18.89 12.80 -0.78
C ILE A 6 17.51 12.23 -1.18
N ILE A 7 16.43 12.78 -0.63
CA ILE A 7 15.04 12.38 -0.92
C ILE A 7 14.69 12.55 -2.40
N ARG A 8 15.06 13.67 -3.02
CA ARG A 8 14.82 13.90 -4.45
C ARG A 8 15.61 12.93 -5.31
N SER A 9 16.84 12.59 -4.90
CA SER A 9 17.67 11.64 -5.64
C SER A 9 17.10 10.21 -5.60
N ILE A 10 16.63 9.76 -4.44
CA ILE A 10 16.00 8.44 -4.28
C ILE A 10 14.71 8.37 -5.10
N LEU A 11 13.87 9.40 -4.99
CA LEU A 11 12.60 9.44 -5.69
C LEU A 11 12.81 9.57 -7.21
N GLU A 12 13.83 10.29 -7.68
CA GLU A 12 14.14 10.43 -9.12
C GLU A 12 14.31 9.07 -9.82
N HIS A 13 14.93 8.09 -9.14
CA HIS A 13 15.26 6.77 -9.71
C HIS A 13 14.13 5.72 -9.60
N ASP A 14 13.23 5.84 -8.61
CA ASP A 14 12.18 4.83 -8.36
C ASP A 14 10.80 5.29 -8.86
N LYS A 15 10.42 4.81 -10.07
CA LYS A 15 9.10 5.08 -10.66
C LYS A 15 7.95 4.41 -9.91
N GLY A 16 8.17 3.21 -9.36
CA GLY A 16 7.13 2.45 -8.67
C GLY A 16 6.76 3.09 -7.33
N GLY A 17 7.78 3.40 -6.52
CA GLY A 17 7.62 4.10 -5.25
C GLY A 17 6.97 5.48 -5.43
N LYS A 18 7.34 6.22 -6.48
CA LYS A 18 6.67 7.50 -6.85
C LYS A 18 5.17 7.34 -7.06
N ILE A 19 4.76 6.35 -7.85
CA ILE A 19 3.34 6.11 -8.17
C ILE A 19 2.58 5.77 -6.88
N LEU A 20 3.12 4.86 -6.07
CA LEU A 20 2.51 4.46 -4.79
C LEU A 20 2.34 5.64 -3.84
N ILE A 21 3.41 6.39 -3.58
CA ILE A 21 3.37 7.54 -2.65
C ILE A 21 2.40 8.61 -3.16
N THR A 22 2.42 8.90 -4.47
CA THR A 22 1.49 9.87 -5.06
C THR A 22 0.04 9.41 -4.89
N LEU A 23 -0.25 8.14 -5.17
CA LEU A 23 -1.59 7.57 -5.05
C LEU A 23 -2.08 7.58 -3.59
N LEU A 24 -1.22 7.25 -2.62
CA LEU A 24 -1.53 7.31 -1.19
C LEU A 24 -1.83 8.74 -0.73
N LEU A 25 -1.03 9.72 -1.16
CA LEU A 25 -1.27 11.13 -0.84
C LEU A 25 -2.58 11.63 -1.45
N VAL A 26 -2.86 11.27 -2.71
CA VAL A 26 -4.11 11.60 -3.38
C VAL A 26 -5.29 10.99 -2.63
N ALA A 27 -5.22 9.70 -2.26
CA ALA A 27 -6.26 9.04 -1.49
C ALA A 27 -6.46 9.67 -0.10
N ALA A 28 -5.37 10.04 0.59
CA ALA A 28 -5.40 10.68 1.90
C ALA A 28 -6.11 12.03 1.89
N VAL A 29 -6.15 12.73 0.75
CA VAL A 29 -6.87 14.01 0.59
C VAL A 29 -8.27 13.80 0.03
N ILE A 30 -8.43 12.97 -1.01
CA ILE A 30 -9.72 12.75 -1.67
C ILE A 30 -10.73 12.13 -0.71
N VAL A 31 -10.35 11.12 0.08
CA VAL A 31 -11.27 10.41 0.97
C VAL A 31 -11.93 11.34 2.00
N PRO A 32 -11.19 12.15 2.78
CA PRO A 32 -11.84 13.11 3.70
C PRO A 32 -12.59 14.22 2.97
N VAL A 33 -12.12 14.69 1.80
CA VAL A 33 -12.86 15.68 1.01
C VAL A 33 -14.24 15.15 0.60
N LEU A 34 -14.31 13.91 0.11
CA LEU A 34 -15.58 13.27 -0.26
C LEU A 34 -16.49 12.99 0.95
N ASN A 35 -15.92 12.78 2.13
CA ASN A 35 -16.69 12.59 3.35
C ASN A 35 -17.26 13.90 3.92
N LEU A 36 -16.49 15.00 3.90
CA LEU A 36 -16.89 16.26 4.53
C LEU A 36 -17.64 17.24 3.60
N LEU A 37 -17.27 17.32 2.32
CA LEU A 37 -17.81 18.37 1.42
C LEU A 37 -19.06 17.93 0.65
N LEU A 38 -19.32 16.63 0.54
CA LEU A 38 -20.46 16.12 -0.21
C LEU A 38 -21.67 15.88 0.70
N PRO A 39 -22.88 16.30 0.28
CA PRO A 39 -24.10 15.98 1.01
C PRO A 39 -24.39 14.48 0.94
N GLU A 40 -24.99 13.93 2.00
CA GLU A 40 -25.27 12.49 2.16
C GLU A 40 -26.14 11.89 1.03
N THR A 41 -26.88 12.73 0.32
CA THR A 41 -27.73 12.35 -0.83
C THR A 41 -26.93 12.15 -2.13
N SER A 42 -25.68 12.56 -2.17
CA SER A 42 -24.81 12.38 -3.35
C SER A 42 -24.29 10.94 -3.42
N PRO A 43 -24.29 10.30 -4.61
CA PRO A 43 -23.74 8.95 -4.79
C PRO A 43 -22.23 8.87 -4.52
N PHE A 44 -21.53 10.00 -4.48
CA PHE A 44 -20.10 10.07 -4.17
C PHE A 44 -19.79 10.39 -2.70
N HIS A 45 -20.81 10.56 -1.86
CA HIS A 45 -20.59 10.77 -0.43
C HIS A 45 -20.04 9.50 0.22
N LEU A 46 -18.86 9.60 0.81
CA LEU A 46 -18.26 8.51 1.56
C LEU A 46 -18.71 8.61 3.01
N SER A 47 -19.47 7.63 3.50
CA SER A 47 -19.84 7.58 4.92
C SER A 47 -18.61 7.35 5.81
N ALA A 48 -18.69 7.73 7.09
CA ALA A 48 -17.62 7.47 8.06
C ALA A 48 -17.27 5.97 8.19
N TYR A 49 -18.26 5.08 7.98
CA TYR A 49 -18.03 3.63 7.94
C TYR A 49 -17.14 3.24 6.76
N ASN A 50 -17.44 3.74 5.55
CA ASN A 50 -16.62 3.47 4.37
C ASN A 50 -15.20 3.99 4.55
N VAL A 51 -15.03 5.21 5.07
CA VAL A 51 -13.70 5.80 5.36
C VAL A 51 -12.89 4.88 6.27
N THR A 52 -13.50 4.38 7.35
CA THR A 52 -12.85 3.46 8.30
C THR A 52 -12.48 2.13 7.64
N LEU A 53 -13.37 1.58 6.81
CA LEU A 53 -13.15 0.31 6.12
C LEU A 53 -12.00 0.41 5.10
N TRP A 54 -11.99 1.48 4.31
CA TRP A 54 -10.91 1.78 3.36
C TRP A 54 -9.56 1.94 4.07
N GLY A 55 -9.52 2.67 5.19
CA GLY A 55 -8.31 2.79 6.00
C GLY A 55 -7.79 1.43 6.48
N LYS A 56 -8.68 0.56 6.97
CA LYS A 56 -8.33 -0.81 7.38
C LYS A 56 -7.73 -1.63 6.22
N TYR A 57 -8.36 -1.59 5.05
CA TYR A 57 -7.85 -2.33 3.89
C TYR A 57 -6.54 -1.78 3.36
N LEU A 58 -6.34 -0.46 3.37
CA LEU A 58 -5.06 0.15 3.01
C LEU A 58 -3.94 -0.28 3.95
N CYS A 59 -4.20 -0.36 5.26
CA CYS A 59 -3.22 -0.89 6.22
C CYS A 59 -2.82 -2.34 5.90
N TYR A 60 -3.78 -3.23 5.61
CA TYR A 60 -3.47 -4.60 5.21
C TYR A 60 -2.75 -4.67 3.85
N GLY A 61 -3.11 -3.80 2.91
CA GLY A 61 -2.44 -3.67 1.62
C GLY A 61 -0.97 -3.26 1.76
N LEU A 62 -0.69 -2.25 2.59
CA LEU A 62 0.68 -1.81 2.88
C LEU A 62 1.50 -2.89 3.60
N LEU A 63 0.86 -3.64 4.50
CA LEU A 63 1.49 -4.80 5.14
C LEU A 63 1.88 -5.87 4.10
N ALA A 64 0.97 -6.21 3.18
CA ALA A 64 1.25 -7.16 2.10
C ALA A 64 2.38 -6.65 1.19
N LEU A 65 2.37 -5.37 0.84
CA LEU A 65 3.39 -4.72 0.02
C LEU A 65 4.77 -4.74 0.70
N ALA A 66 4.84 -4.49 2.00
CA ALA A 66 6.08 -4.59 2.75
C ALA A 66 6.65 -6.02 2.72
N VAL A 67 5.80 -7.03 2.86
CA VAL A 67 6.20 -8.44 2.81
C VAL A 67 6.67 -8.85 1.40
N ASP A 68 6.02 -8.32 0.36
CA ASP A 68 6.45 -8.48 -1.04
C ASP A 68 7.81 -7.84 -1.31
N LEU A 69 8.05 -6.61 -0.83
CA LEU A 69 9.34 -5.93 -0.98
C LEU A 69 10.48 -6.65 -0.25
N VAL A 70 10.22 -7.19 0.94
CA VAL A 70 11.20 -8.00 1.68
C VAL A 70 11.61 -9.23 0.86
N TRP A 71 10.65 -9.93 0.27
CA TRP A 71 10.94 -11.09 -0.56
C TRP A 71 11.62 -10.72 -1.87
N GLY A 72 11.05 -9.77 -2.63
CA GLY A 72 11.52 -9.40 -3.97
C GLY A 72 12.83 -8.61 -3.97
N TYR A 73 13.07 -7.76 -2.97
CA TYR A 73 14.26 -6.89 -2.93
C TYR A 73 15.42 -7.49 -2.12
N LEU A 74 15.13 -8.14 -0.98
CA LEU A 74 16.16 -8.73 -0.12
C LEU A 74 16.36 -10.24 -0.37
N GLY A 75 15.42 -10.92 -1.02
CA GLY A 75 15.48 -12.36 -1.27
C GLY A 75 15.24 -13.23 -0.03
N ILE A 76 14.72 -12.67 1.07
CA ILE A 76 14.53 -13.39 2.34
C ILE A 76 13.08 -13.82 2.55
N LEU A 77 12.85 -15.12 2.81
CA LEU A 77 11.52 -15.68 3.06
C LEU A 77 10.97 -15.06 4.35
N SER A 78 9.90 -14.26 4.21
CA SER A 78 9.09 -13.90 5.38
C SER A 78 8.37 -15.14 5.90
N LEU A 79 8.15 -15.23 7.22
CA LEU A 79 7.39 -16.30 7.88
C LEU A 79 6.05 -16.58 7.17
N GLY A 80 5.37 -15.51 6.74
CA GLY A 80 4.11 -15.61 6.00
C GLY A 80 4.24 -16.43 4.71
N HIS A 81 5.29 -16.22 3.93
CA HIS A 81 5.56 -17.01 2.71
C HIS A 81 5.99 -18.44 3.05
N GLY A 82 6.85 -18.61 4.06
CA GLY A 82 7.36 -19.92 4.47
C GLY A 82 6.26 -20.91 4.88
N ALA A 83 5.21 -20.43 5.56
CA ALA A 83 4.07 -21.28 5.94
C ALA A 83 3.32 -21.86 4.73
N PHE A 84 3.08 -21.06 3.69
CA PHE A 84 2.42 -21.53 2.46
C PHE A 84 3.33 -22.41 1.61
N PHE A 85 4.62 -22.10 1.53
CA PHE A 85 5.59 -22.97 0.87
C PHE A 85 5.72 -24.33 1.56
N ALA A 86 5.71 -24.37 2.89
CA ALA A 86 5.74 -25.63 3.64
C ALA A 86 4.49 -26.48 3.38
N LEU A 87 3.30 -25.88 3.38
CA LEU A 87 2.06 -26.59 3.06
C LEU A 87 2.02 -27.08 1.60
N GLY A 88 2.41 -26.24 0.64
CA GLY A 88 2.47 -26.62 -0.77
C GLY A 88 3.49 -27.75 -1.03
N GLY A 89 4.67 -27.66 -0.41
CA GLY A 89 5.70 -28.70 -0.50
C GLY A 89 5.25 -30.03 0.11
N TYR A 90 4.50 -30.00 1.22
CA TYR A 90 3.91 -31.20 1.81
C TYR A 90 2.92 -31.88 0.85
N VAL A 91 2.01 -31.12 0.23
CA VAL A 91 1.02 -31.68 -0.72
C VAL A 91 1.68 -32.18 -2.00
N MET A 92 2.77 -31.56 -2.45
CA MET A 92 3.49 -32.00 -3.65
C MET A 92 4.38 -33.23 -3.40
N GLY A 93 4.79 -33.44 -2.14
CA GLY A 93 5.68 -34.53 -1.71
C GLY A 93 4.98 -35.78 -1.17
N MET A 94 3.67 -35.73 -0.91
CA MET A 94 2.83 -36.87 -0.49
C MET A 94 1.82 -37.24 -1.57
#